data_AF-K1Q3P3-F1
#
_entry.id   AF-K1Q3P3-F1
#
_cell.length_a   1.000
_cell.length_b   1.000
_cell.length_c   1.000
_cell.angle_alpha   90.00
_cell.angle_beta   90.00
_cell.angle_gamma   90.00
#
_symmetry.space_group_name_H-M   'P 1'
#
loop_
_entity.id
_entity.type
_entity.pdbx_description
1 polymer ?
#
loop_
_entity_poly.entity_id
_entity_poly.type
_entity_poly.pdbx_seq_one_letter_code
_entity_poly.pdbx_strand_id
1 'polypeptide(L)'
;MNDFIQAAKNGDNESKGYPSSAYGMSKVGVSVLSEIQHRQLSVDPREDILVNACCPGYVNTDMTLHKGHKTIDQGADTPLYLALLPTETKSPAGKFLLDREIKKWNE
;
A
#
# COMPACT_ATOMS: atom_id res chain seq x y z
N MET A 1 12.50 9.31 -1.53
CA MET A 1 11.56 10.16 -0.77
C MET A 1 12.13 11.54 -0.45
N ASN A 2 13.35 11.65 0.09
CA ASN A 2 13.97 12.95 0.37
C ASN A 2 14.05 13.86 -0.87
N ASP A 3 14.37 13.30 -2.03
CA ASP A 3 14.41 14.05 -3.29
C ASP A 3 13.04 14.66 -3.65
N PHE A 4 11.96 13.87 -3.63
CA PHE A 4 10.58 14.37 -3.79
C PHE A 4 10.24 15.48 -2.78
N ILE A 5 10.61 15.32 -1.50
CA ILE A 5 10.34 16.33 -0.46
C ILE A 5 11.03 17.66 -0.80
N GLN A 6 12.28 17.62 -1.26
CA GLN A 6 12.99 18.83 -1.68
C GLN A 6 12.35 19.42 -2.94
N ALA A 7 11.96 18.58 -3.89
CA ALA A 7 11.32 19.03 -5.12
C ALA A 7 9.97 19.72 -4.86
N ALA A 8 9.15 19.16 -3.98
CA ALA A 8 7.89 19.74 -3.56
C ALA A 8 8.08 21.08 -2.81
N LYS A 9 9.10 21.18 -1.95
CA LYS A 9 9.45 22.45 -1.27
C LYS A 9 9.89 23.53 -2.25
N ASN A 10 10.60 23.16 -3.30
CA ASN A 10 11.07 24.07 -4.33
C ASN A 10 9.99 24.41 -5.38
N GLY A 11 8.85 23.71 -5.36
CA GLY A 11 7.80 23.85 -6.38
C GLY A 11 8.18 23.29 -7.75
N ASP A 12 9.19 22.40 -7.82
CA ASP A 12 9.70 21.81 -9.06
C ASP A 12 9.46 20.29 -9.16
N ASN A 13 8.50 19.77 -8.38
CA ASN A 13 8.18 18.35 -8.37
C ASN A 13 7.71 17.83 -9.74
N GLU A 14 6.84 18.54 -10.44
CA GLU A 14 6.33 18.12 -11.75
C GLU A 14 7.41 18.12 -12.83
N SER A 15 8.27 19.15 -12.86
CA SER A 15 9.38 19.22 -13.81
C SER A 15 10.45 18.15 -13.56
N LYS A 16 10.53 17.62 -12.32
CA LYS A 16 11.35 16.45 -11.96
C LYS A 16 10.62 15.11 -12.14
N GLY A 17 9.42 15.10 -12.71
CA GLY A 17 8.66 13.89 -13.03
C GLY A 17 7.90 13.28 -11.85
N TYR A 18 7.80 14.00 -10.73
CA TYR A 18 6.96 13.56 -9.60
C TYR A 18 5.50 14.00 -9.80
N PRO A 19 4.52 13.20 -9.34
CA PRO A 19 3.12 13.62 -9.32
C PRO A 19 2.92 14.78 -8.33
N SER A 20 1.85 15.54 -8.53
CA SER A 20 1.47 16.66 -7.68
C SER A 20 0.88 16.24 -6.33
N SER A 21 0.39 15.00 -6.22
CA SER A 21 -0.21 14.49 -4.98
C SER A 21 0.84 14.03 -3.97
N ALA A 22 1.08 14.85 -2.94
CA ALA A 22 1.92 14.47 -1.80
C ALA A 22 1.40 13.22 -1.06
N TYR A 23 0.08 13.10 -0.93
CA TYR A 23 -0.56 11.90 -0.39
C TYR A 23 -0.26 10.67 -1.25
N GLY A 24 -0.43 10.78 -2.57
CA GLY A 24 -0.10 9.71 -3.51
C GLY A 24 1.35 9.24 -3.37
N MET A 25 2.30 10.18 -3.33
CA MET A 25 3.71 9.86 -3.10
C MET A 25 3.97 9.20 -1.76
N SER A 26 3.29 9.62 -0.69
CA SER A 26 3.42 8.96 0.61
C SER A 26 2.99 7.48 0.54
N LYS A 27 1.94 7.16 -0.22
CA LYS A 27 1.44 5.79 -0.38
C LYS A 27 2.27 4.95 -1.34
N VAL A 28 2.91 5.54 -2.36
CA VAL A 28 3.98 4.88 -3.12
C VAL A 28 5.09 4.44 -2.17
N GLY A 29 5.52 5.32 -1.26
CA GLY A 29 6.52 5.01 -0.24
C GLY A 29 6.12 3.82 0.64
N VAL A 30 4.89 3.81 1.17
CA VAL A 30 4.38 2.69 2.00
C VAL A 30 4.35 1.37 1.23
N SER A 31 3.86 1.38 -0.02
CA SER A 31 3.75 0.18 -0.83
C SER A 31 5.12 -0.40 -1.19
N VAL A 32 6.10 0.43 -1.59
CA VAL A 32 7.47 -0.03 -1.86
C VAL A 32 8.17 -0.49 -0.57
N LEU A 33 7.96 0.21 0.55
CA LEU A 33 8.53 -0.18 1.83
C LEU A 33 8.05 -1.57 2.25
N SER A 34 6.77 -1.88 2.07
CA SER A 34 6.19 -3.18 2.41
C SER A 34 6.85 -4.31 1.60
N GLU A 35 7.14 -4.08 0.32
CA GLU A 35 7.86 -5.04 -0.52
C GLU A 35 9.32 -5.23 -0.06
N ILE A 36 10.02 -4.13 0.27
CA ILE A 36 11.38 -4.19 0.82
C ILE A 36 11.40 -4.97 2.14
N GLN A 37 10.47 -4.69 3.04
CA GLN A 37 10.36 -5.35 4.33
C GLN A 37 10.08 -6.85 4.17
N HIS A 38 9.21 -7.24 3.24
CA HIS A 38 9.00 -8.65 2.95
C HIS A 38 10.29 -9.35 2.49
N ARG A 39 11.05 -8.74 1.57
CA ARG A 39 12.36 -9.28 1.13
C ARG A 39 13.39 -9.34 2.25
N GLN A 40 13.35 -8.42 3.20
CA GLN A 40 14.23 -8.45 4.38
C GLN A 40 13.83 -9.55 5.36
N LEU A 41 12.54 -9.86 5.46
CA LEU A 41 12.02 -10.91 6.34
C LEU A 41 12.08 -12.29 5.70
N SER A 42 12.28 -12.40 4.38
CA SER A 42 12.40 -13.70 3.71
C SER A 42 13.68 -14.47 4.06
N VAL A 43 14.62 -13.87 4.79
CA VAL A 43 15.79 -14.55 5.36
C VAL A 43 15.60 -14.92 6.83
N ASP A 44 14.46 -14.55 7.44
CA ASP A 44 14.10 -14.95 8.79
C ASP A 44 13.80 -16.46 8.82
N PRO A 45 14.19 -17.21 9.86
CA PRO A 45 13.87 -18.63 9.97
C PRO A 45 12.37 -18.92 10.10
N ARG A 46 11.55 -17.90 10.43
CA ARG A 46 10.08 -18.01 10.48
C ARG A 46 9.51 -17.89 9.07
N GLU A 47 8.97 -19.01 8.62
CA GLU A 47 8.45 -19.22 7.27
C GLU A 47 7.01 -18.72 7.06
N ASP A 48 6.37 -18.22 8.11
CA ASP A 48 4.95 -17.82 8.19
C ASP A 48 4.74 -16.30 8.24
N ILE A 49 5.81 -15.50 8.13
CA ILE A 49 5.72 -14.03 8.13
C ILE A 49 5.48 -13.51 6.72
N LEU A 50 4.27 -13.00 6.49
CA LEU A 50 3.88 -12.36 5.24
C LEU A 50 3.69 -10.85 5.46
N VAL A 51 4.30 -10.05 4.59
CA VAL A 51 4.12 -8.58 4.59
C VAL A 51 3.62 -8.17 3.22
N ASN A 52 2.49 -7.45 3.19
CA ASN A 52 1.87 -6.95 1.97
C ASN A 52 1.36 -5.53 2.21
N ALA A 53 1.31 -4.74 1.14
CA ALA A 53 0.56 -3.50 1.12
C ALA A 53 -0.87 -3.77 0.61
N CYS A 54 -1.84 -2.97 1.03
CA CYS A 54 -3.18 -3.04 0.46
C CYS A 54 -3.87 -1.68 0.39
N CYS A 55 -4.91 -1.62 -0.44
CA CYS A 55 -5.84 -0.51 -0.51
C CYS A 55 -7.22 -0.98 -0.06
N PRO A 56 -7.86 -0.28 0.90
CA PRO A 56 -9.23 -0.59 1.32
C PRO A 56 -10.29 -0.17 0.27
N GLY A 57 -9.88 0.50 -0.82
CA GLY A 57 -10.76 1.17 -1.76
C GLY A 57 -11.22 2.54 -1.26
N TYR A 58 -12.24 3.12 -1.91
CA TYR A 58 -12.76 4.44 -1.55
C TYR A 58 -13.87 4.32 -0.50
N VAL A 59 -13.46 4.34 0.77
CA VAL A 59 -14.33 4.08 1.94
C VAL A 59 -14.97 5.36 2.47
N ASN A 60 -16.25 5.28 2.85
CA ASN A 60 -16.98 6.36 3.51
C ASN A 60 -16.44 6.59 4.93
N THR A 61 -15.56 7.59 5.10
CA THR A 61 -14.91 7.96 6.36
C THR A 61 -14.68 9.47 6.40
N ASP A 62 -14.28 10.00 7.56
CA ASP A 62 -13.90 11.41 7.72
C ASP A 62 -12.76 11.81 6.75
N MET A 63 -11.78 10.93 6.52
CA MET A 63 -10.66 11.16 5.59
C MET A 63 -11.14 11.40 4.16
N THR A 64 -12.24 10.76 3.75
CA THR A 64 -12.83 10.92 2.40
C THR A 64 -13.98 11.92 2.38
N LEU A 65 -14.22 12.64 3.48
CA LEU A 65 -15.35 13.55 3.66
C LEU A 65 -16.70 12.85 3.38
N HIS A 66 -16.82 11.58 3.78
CA HIS A 66 -17.98 10.73 3.55
C HIS A 66 -18.39 10.55 2.08
N LYS A 67 -17.47 10.75 1.12
CA LYS A 67 -17.73 10.60 -0.33
C LYS A 67 -17.39 9.21 -0.88
N GLY A 68 -16.83 8.33 -0.05
CA GLY A 68 -16.51 6.95 -0.45
C GLY A 68 -17.76 6.13 -0.77
N HIS A 69 -17.66 5.24 -1.76
CA HIS A 69 -18.75 4.33 -2.16
C HIS A 69 -18.77 3.02 -1.36
N LYS A 70 -17.70 2.69 -0.63
CA LYS A 70 -17.64 1.52 0.25
C LYS A 70 -18.03 1.86 1.68
N THR A 71 -18.71 0.93 2.36
CA THR A 71 -18.89 0.97 3.82
C THR A 71 -17.58 0.65 4.55
N ILE A 72 -17.52 0.90 5.86
CA ILE A 72 -16.37 0.55 6.70
C ILE A 72 -16.08 -0.96 6.62
N ASP A 73 -17.12 -1.80 6.73
CA ASP A 73 -16.98 -3.26 6.66
C ASP A 73 -16.42 -3.73 5.30
N GLN A 74 -16.90 -3.13 4.20
CA GLN A 74 -16.38 -3.41 2.85
C GLN A 74 -14.93 -2.93 2.69
N GLY A 75 -14.54 -1.85 3.36
CA GLY A 75 -13.17 -1.35 3.36
C GLY A 75 -12.20 -2.21 4.19
N ALA A 76 -12.70 -2.81 5.27
CA ALA A 76 -11.91 -3.68 6.16
C ALA A 76 -11.62 -5.06 5.56
N ASP A 77 -12.37 -5.45 4.52
CA ASP A 77 -12.31 -6.76 3.89
C ASP A 77 -10.90 -7.22 3.49
N THR A 78 -10.20 -6.45 2.64
CA THR A 78 -8.85 -6.83 2.16
C THR A 78 -7.79 -6.78 3.28
N PRO A 79 -7.74 -5.74 4.14
CA PRO A 79 -6.84 -5.75 5.30
C PRO A 79 -7.05 -6.95 6.22
N LEU A 80 -8.30 -7.32 6.53
CA LEU A 80 -8.62 -8.44 7.40
C LEU A 80 -8.27 -9.78 6.75
N TYR A 81 -8.54 -9.93 5.46
CA TYR A 81 -8.10 -11.08 4.68
C TYR A 81 -6.59 -11.31 4.76
N LEU A 82 -5.79 -10.24 4.61
CA LEU A 82 -4.33 -10.31 4.71
C LEU A 82 -3.83 -10.62 6.12
N ALA A 83 -4.51 -10.11 7.15
CA ALA A 83 -4.15 -10.36 8.54
C ALA A 83 -4.47 -11.79 9.01
N LEU A 84 -5.39 -12.48 8.32
CA LEU A 84 -5.90 -13.80 8.69
C LEU A 84 -5.56 -14.88 7.66
N LEU A 85 -4.50 -14.70 6.87
CA LEU A 85 -4.03 -15.74 5.95
C LEU A 85 -3.66 -17.02 6.74
N PRO A 86 -4.05 -18.22 6.26
CA PRO A 86 -3.63 -19.48 6.87
C PRO A 86 -2.12 -19.58 7.02
N THR A 87 -1.63 -20.26 8.06
CA THR A 87 -0.20 -20.36 8.40
C THR A 87 0.65 -20.94 7.26
N GLU A 88 0.10 -21.84 6.46
CA GLU A 88 0.74 -22.47 5.31
C GLU A 88 0.78 -21.57 4.05
N THR A 89 0.20 -20.38 4.12
CA THR A 89 0.14 -19.46 2.99
C THR A 89 1.52 -18.95 2.64
N LYS A 90 1.90 -19.06 1.35
CA LYS A 90 3.14 -18.48 0.81
C LYS A 90 2.91 -17.29 -0.12
N SER A 91 1.65 -17.02 -0.48
CA SER A 91 1.25 -15.90 -1.35
C SER A 91 -0.16 -15.45 -0.99
N PRO A 92 -0.47 -14.14 -0.94
CA PRO A 92 0.38 -13.02 -1.37
C PRO A 92 1.53 -12.70 -0.40
N ALA A 93 2.68 -12.33 -0.94
CA ALA A 93 3.86 -11.97 -0.17
C ALA A 93 4.67 -10.87 -0.88
N GLY A 94 4.89 -9.74 -0.21
CA GLY A 94 5.51 -8.54 -0.79
C GLY A 94 4.70 -7.94 -1.95
N LYS A 95 3.37 -8.09 -1.94
CA LYS A 95 2.46 -7.62 -2.99
C LYS A 95 1.66 -6.42 -2.55
N PHE A 96 1.05 -5.74 -3.52
CA PHE A 96 0.00 -4.75 -3.32
C PHE A 96 -1.35 -5.36 -3.70
N LEU A 97 -2.34 -5.25 -2.81
CA LEU A 97 -3.66 -5.82 -3.02
C LEU A 97 -4.79 -4.78 -2.97
N LEU A 98 -5.81 -5.01 -3.79
CA LEU A 98 -7.09 -4.32 -3.76
C LEU A 98 -8.17 -5.35 -4.06
N ASP A 99 -9.23 -5.37 -3.25
CA ASP A 99 -10.36 -6.32 -3.39
C ASP A 99 -9.90 -7.78 -3.34
N ARG A 100 -8.95 -8.07 -2.43
CA ARG A 100 -8.26 -9.38 -2.28
C ARG A 100 -7.52 -9.86 -3.53
N GLU A 101 -7.34 -9.01 -4.53
CA GLU A 101 -6.59 -9.32 -5.74
C GLU A 101 -5.22 -8.64 -5.74
N ILE A 102 -4.21 -9.36 -6.20
CA ILE A 102 -2.88 -8.80 -6.44
C ILE A 102 -2.99 -7.83 -7.63
N LYS A 103 -2.63 -6.56 -7.40
CA LYS A 103 -2.52 -5.56 -8.45
C LYS A 103 -1.07 -5.37 -8.85
N LYS A 104 -0.81 -5.21 -10.15
CA LYS A 104 0.52 -4.91 -10.65
C LYS A 104 0.84 -3.44 -10.40
N TRP A 105 2.12 -3.14 -10.23
CA TRP A 105 2.62 -1.80 -9.95
C TRP A 105 2.47 -0.81 -11.11
N ASN A 106 2.26 -1.33 -12.31
CA ASN A 106 2.32 -0.63 -13.58
C ASN A 106 0.96 -0.59 -14.31
N GLU A 107 -0.11 -0.92 -13.60
CA GLU A 107 -1.52 -0.77 -14.01
C GLU A 107 -2.21 0.23 -13.07
#